data_AF-A0A1Q6SYA6-F1
#
_entry.id   AF-A0A1Q6SYA6-F1
#
_cell.length_a   1.000
_cell.length_b   1.000
_cell.length_c   1.000
_cell.angle_alpha   90.00
_cell.angle_beta   90.00
_cell.angle_gamma   90.00
#
_symmetry.space_group_name_H-M   'P 1'
#
loop_
_entity.id
_entity.type
_entity.pdbx_description
1 polymer ?
#
loop_
_entity_poly.entity_id
_entity_poly.type
_entity_poly.pdbx_seq_one_letter_code
_entity_poly.pdbx_strand_id
1 'polypeptide(L)'
;MHYTELAESVKHFKEKEGGREEMSEIVERYINERVEERVEERVKECVEERVKECVEERVKERVEKEKTISVQNLMNNMKWTLDQALDALGIKGKERTLITQQLQK
;
A
#
# COMPACT_ATOMS: atom_id res chain seq x y z
N MET A 1 -20.72 -23.29 33.08
CA MET A 1 -21.09 -23.86 31.76
C MET A 1 -22.57 -23.52 31.55
N HIS A 2 -22.86 -22.53 30.70
CA HIS A 2 -24.20 -21.95 30.50
C HIS A 2 -25.09 -22.87 29.64
N TYR A 3 -25.34 -24.10 30.13
CA TYR A 3 -26.15 -25.09 29.40
C TYR A 3 -27.65 -24.77 29.42
N THR A 4 -28.13 -24.08 30.47
CA THR A 4 -29.54 -23.70 30.61
C THR A 4 -29.94 -22.62 29.60
N GLU A 5 -29.12 -21.59 29.44
CA GLU A 5 -29.33 -20.51 28.46
C GLU A 5 -29.28 -21.04 27.02
N LEU A 6 -28.40 -22.00 26.72
CA LEU A 6 -28.32 -22.66 25.41
C LEU A 6 -29.56 -23.53 25.15
N ALA A 7 -30.07 -24.22 26.17
CA ALA A 7 -31.25 -25.06 26.03
C ALA A 7 -32.53 -24.22 25.84
N GLU A 8 -32.66 -23.10 26.53
CA GLU A 8 -33.79 -22.17 26.40
C GLU A 8 -33.81 -21.48 25.03
N SER A 9 -32.64 -21.04 24.54
CA SER A 9 -32.51 -20.45 23.20
C SER A 9 -32.80 -21.45 22.07
N VAL A 10 -32.35 -22.71 22.19
CA VAL A 10 -32.67 -23.79 21.24
C VAL A 10 -34.17 -24.14 21.27
N LYS A 11 -34.81 -24.09 22.44
CA LYS A 11 -36.25 -24.32 22.58
C LYS A 11 -37.06 -23.19 21.91
N HIS A 12 -36.68 -21.94 22.16
CA HIS A 12 -37.26 -20.76 21.53
C HIS A 12 -37.11 -20.78 19.99
N PHE A 13 -35.97 -21.23 19.48
CA PHE A 13 -35.72 -21.44 18.05
C PHE A 13 -36.66 -22.49 17.42
N LYS A 14 -37.00 -23.57 18.14
CA LYS A 14 -37.83 -24.66 17.62
C LYS A 14 -39.33 -24.40 17.73
N GLU A 15 -39.76 -23.66 18.75
CA GLU A 15 -41.18 -23.54 19.11
C GLU A 15 -41.81 -22.20 18.69
N LYS A 16 -41.03 -21.15 18.44
CA LYS A 16 -41.53 -19.85 17.96
C LYS A 16 -41.77 -19.88 16.44
N GLU A 17 -42.97 -19.53 15.98
CA GLU A 17 -43.20 -19.25 14.55
C GLU A 17 -42.25 -18.14 14.08
N GLY A 18 -41.50 -18.39 12.99
CA GLY A 18 -40.46 -17.49 12.51
C GLY A 18 -39.14 -17.52 13.32
N GLY A 19 -39.04 -18.30 14.39
CA GLY A 19 -37.83 -18.40 15.22
C GLY A 19 -36.60 -18.93 14.47
N ARG A 20 -36.81 -19.70 13.40
CA ARG A 20 -35.73 -20.13 12.49
C ARG A 20 -35.25 -19.02 11.58
N GLU A 21 -36.16 -18.22 11.03
CA GLU A 21 -35.81 -17.07 10.19
C GLU A 21 -35.08 -16.01 11.01
N GLU A 22 -35.56 -15.69 12.21
CA GLU A 22 -34.89 -14.75 13.13
C GLU A 22 -33.45 -15.19 13.44
N MET A 23 -33.24 -16.48 13.72
CA MET A 23 -31.90 -17.02 13.95
C MET A 23 -31.03 -17.01 12.68
N SER A 24 -31.63 -17.30 11.51
CA SER A 24 -30.93 -17.22 10.22
C SER A 24 -30.44 -15.80 9.95
N GLU A 25 -31.28 -14.79 10.18
CA GLU A 25 -30.93 -13.38 10.00
C GLU A 25 -29.85 -12.90 11.00
N ILE A 26 -29.87 -13.39 12.24
CA ILE A 26 -28.85 -13.04 13.24
C ILE A 26 -27.49 -13.65 12.85
N VAL A 27 -27.48 -14.92 12.44
CA VAL A 27 -26.25 -15.59 12.00
C VAL A 27 -25.72 -14.94 10.71
N GLU A 28 -26.59 -14.61 9.77
CA GLU A 28 -26.22 -13.94 8.53
C GLU A 28 -25.63 -12.54 8.78
N ARG A 29 -26.25 -11.74 9.64
CA ARG A 29 -25.68 -10.44 10.07
C ARG A 29 -24.31 -10.60 10.73
N TYR A 30 -24.19 -11.53 11.69
CA TYR A 30 -22.93 -11.75 12.38
C TYR A 30 -21.81 -12.20 11.45
N ILE A 31 -22.12 -13.07 10.47
CA ILE A 31 -21.16 -13.48 9.44
C ILE A 31 -20.78 -12.30 8.56
N ASN A 32 -21.76 -11.53 8.09
CA ASN A 32 -21.51 -10.38 7.21
C ASN A 32 -20.65 -9.32 7.89
N GLU A 33 -20.97 -8.92 9.14
CA GLU A 33 -20.16 -7.97 9.90
C GLU A 33 -18.73 -8.47 10.10
N ARG A 34 -18.56 -9.74 10.53
CA ARG A 34 -17.24 -10.35 10.74
C ARG A 34 -16.42 -10.47 9.45
N VAL A 35 -17.08 -10.71 8.32
CA VAL A 35 -16.42 -10.82 7.00
C VAL A 35 -16.08 -9.43 6.47
N GLU A 36 -16.98 -8.46 6.56
CA GLU A 36 -16.75 -7.07 6.17
C GLU A 36 -15.56 -6.48 6.93
N GLU A 37 -15.55 -6.53 8.27
CA GLU A 37 -14.43 -6.01 9.07
C GLU A 37 -13.09 -6.66 8.69
N ARG A 38 -13.06 -7.98 8.54
CA ARG A 38 -11.83 -8.72 8.17
C ARG A 38 -11.37 -8.43 6.75
N VAL A 39 -12.30 -8.20 5.83
CA VAL A 39 -11.96 -7.87 4.44
C VAL A 39 -11.47 -6.42 4.37
N GLU A 40 -12.14 -5.49 5.05
CA GLU A 40 -11.72 -4.09 5.09
C GLU A 40 -10.33 -3.91 5.69
N GLU A 41 -10.05 -4.50 6.86
CA GLU A 41 -8.73 -4.41 7.48
C GLU A 41 -7.64 -4.97 6.57
N ARG A 42 -7.84 -6.19 6.04
CA ARG A 42 -6.82 -6.84 5.20
C ARG A 42 -6.62 -6.12 3.88
N VAL A 43 -7.68 -5.62 3.25
CA VAL A 43 -7.58 -4.85 2.00
C VAL A 43 -6.86 -3.54 2.27
N LYS A 44 -7.21 -2.83 3.35
CA LYS A 44 -6.58 -1.55 3.70
C LYS A 44 -5.09 -1.72 3.94
N GLU A 45 -4.68 -2.68 4.76
CA GLU A 45 -3.26 -2.95 5.04
C GLU A 45 -2.51 -3.35 3.76
N CYS A 46 -3.04 -4.29 2.98
CA CYS A 46 -2.39 -4.75 1.75
C CYS A 46 -2.27 -3.64 0.69
N VAL A 47 -3.26 -2.76 0.58
CA VAL A 47 -3.26 -1.65 -0.39
C VAL A 47 -2.32 -0.55 0.07
N GLU A 48 -2.36 -0.17 1.35
CA GLU A 48 -1.49 0.88 1.89
C GLU A 48 -0.02 0.53 1.74
N GLU A 49 0.40 -0.69 2.12
CA GLU A 49 1.80 -1.11 2.00
C GLU A 49 2.25 -1.17 0.53
N ARG A 50 1.48 -1.85 -0.32
CA ARG A 50 1.85 -2.02 -1.73
C ARG A 50 1.87 -0.71 -2.49
N VAL A 51 0.91 0.19 -2.25
CA VAL A 51 0.88 1.51 -2.89
C VAL A 51 2.06 2.33 -2.41
N LYS A 52 2.35 2.33 -1.12
CA LYS A 52 3.46 3.10 -0.56
C LYS A 52 4.80 2.66 -1.15
N GLU A 53 5.09 1.37 -1.16
CA GLU A 53 6.32 0.81 -1.74
C GLU A 53 6.43 1.13 -3.24
N CYS A 54 5.37 0.87 -4.02
CA CYS A 54 5.36 1.16 -5.45
C CYS A 54 5.56 2.66 -5.75
N VAL A 55 4.96 3.54 -4.96
CA VAL A 55 5.08 5.00 -5.15
C VAL A 55 6.48 5.47 -4.78
N GLU A 56 7.01 5.03 -3.64
CA GLU A 56 8.36 5.42 -3.19
C GLU A 56 9.44 5.00 -4.20
N GLU A 57 9.40 3.76 -4.71
CA GLU A 57 10.35 3.30 -5.72
C GLU A 57 10.22 4.09 -7.02
N ARG A 58 9.00 4.29 -7.53
CA ARG A 58 8.79 5.00 -8.80
C ARG A 58 9.15 6.48 -8.71
N VAL A 59 8.89 7.13 -7.58
CA VAL A 59 9.29 8.52 -7.36
C VAL A 59 10.81 8.62 -7.34
N LYS A 60 11.48 7.72 -6.61
CA LYS A 60 12.95 7.69 -6.56
C LYS A 60 13.57 7.48 -7.94
N GLU A 61 13.07 6.50 -8.70
CA GLU A 61 13.54 6.22 -10.06
C GLU A 61 13.35 7.43 -11.00
N ARG A 62 12.20 8.11 -10.91
CA ARG A 62 11.93 9.30 -11.73
C ARG A 62 12.86 10.46 -11.38
N VAL A 63 13.09 10.72 -10.10
CA VAL A 63 13.99 11.78 -9.63
C VAL A 63 15.43 11.51 -10.09
N GLU A 64 15.91 10.27 -9.97
CA GLU A 64 17.25 9.90 -10.44
C GLU A 64 17.40 10.05 -11.95
N LYS A 65 16.40 9.61 -12.73
CA LYS A 65 16.37 9.79 -14.19
C LYS A 65 16.36 11.25 -14.60
N GLU A 66 15.53 12.07 -13.96
CA GLU A 66 15.44 13.49 -14.25
C GLU A 66 16.76 14.20 -13.98
N LYS A 67 17.40 13.95 -12.83
CA LYS A 67 18.71 14.52 -12.51
C LYS A 67 19.78 14.12 -13.53
N THR A 68 19.76 12.86 -13.98
CA THR A 68 20.68 12.38 -15.02
C THR A 68 20.46 13.10 -16.35
N ILE A 69 19.22 13.29 -16.77
CA ILE A 69 18.86 14.05 -17.97
C ILE A 69 19.30 15.52 -17.83
N SER A 70 19.08 16.14 -16.67
CA SER A 70 19.52 17.52 -16.40
C SER A 70 21.04 17.65 -16.52
N VAL A 71 21.81 16.72 -15.92
CA VAL A 71 23.28 16.70 -16.05
C VAL A 71 23.68 16.59 -17.52
N GLN A 72 23.08 15.67 -18.27
CA GLN A 72 23.40 15.47 -19.68
C GLN A 72 23.04 16.68 -20.55
N ASN A 73 21.90 17.33 -20.29
CA ASN A 73 21.50 18.55 -21.00
C ASN A 73 22.47 19.71 -20.71
N LEU A 74 22.93 19.85 -19.47
CA LEU A 74 23.95 20.85 -19.12
C LEU A 74 25.27 20.56 -19.84
N MET A 75 25.70 19.30 -19.88
CA MET A 75 26.91 18.90 -20.61
C MET A 75 26.80 19.18 -22.12
N ASN A 76 25.66 18.87 -22.74
CA ASN A 76 25.46 19.02 -24.18
C ASN A 76 25.23 20.48 -24.60
N ASN A 77 24.34 21.20 -23.91
CA ASN A 77 23.91 22.54 -24.32
C ASN A 77 24.89 23.62 -23.87
N MET A 78 25.45 23.49 -22.66
CA MET A 78 26.36 24.48 -22.10
C MET A 78 27.83 24.11 -22.30
N LYS A 79 28.12 22.93 -22.89
CA LYS A 79 29.47 22.36 -23.00
C LYS A 79 30.19 22.24 -21.65
N TRP A 80 29.42 22.06 -20.58
CA TRP A 80 29.97 21.89 -19.24
C TRP A 80 30.62 20.53 -19.08
N THR A 81 31.64 20.45 -18.22
CA THR A 81 32.15 19.16 -17.78
C THR A 81 31.13 18.49 -16.85
N LEU A 82 31.23 17.16 -16.72
CA LEU A 82 30.39 16.40 -15.79
C LEU A 82 30.44 16.99 -14.38
N ASP A 83 31.64 17.33 -13.90
CA ASP A 83 31.83 17.91 -12.57
C ASP A 83 31.12 19.26 -12.42
N GLN A 84 31.20 20.13 -13.43
CA GLN A 84 30.51 21.44 -13.43
C GLN A 84 28.99 21.28 -13.41
N ALA A 85 28.44 20.35 -14.19
CA ALA A 85 27.01 20.08 -14.22
C ALA A 85 26.50 19.52 -12.88
N LEU A 86 27.27 18.61 -12.26
CA LEU A 86 26.95 18.05 -10.95
C LEU A 86 27.02 19.11 -9.85
N ASP A 87 28.04 19.97 -9.88
CA ASP A 87 28.22 21.04 -8.90
C ASP A 87 27.12 22.11 -9.03
N ALA A 88 26.74 22.46 -10.26
CA ALA A 88 25.64 23.41 -10.54
C ALA A 88 24.28 22.89 -10.03
N LEU A 89 24.05 21.58 -10.10
CA LEU A 89 22.86 20.93 -9.56
C LEU A 89 22.99 20.60 -8.05
N GLY A 90 24.11 20.95 -7.42
CA GLY A 90 24.37 20.69 -6.00
C GLY A 90 24.49 19.21 -5.65
N ILE A 91 24.73 18.33 -6.63
CA ILE A 91 24.77 16.88 -6.48
C ILE A 91 26.11 16.46 -5.85
N LYS A 92 26.04 15.79 -4.69
CA LYS A 92 27.23 15.43 -3.88
C LYS A 92 27.18 13.99 -3.38
N GLY A 93 28.35 13.46 -3.02
CA GLY A 93 28.50 12.17 -2.35
C GLY A 93 28.00 10.97 -3.18
N LYS A 94 27.15 10.13 -2.56
CA LYS A 94 26.65 8.89 -3.18
C LYS A 94 25.83 9.16 -4.43
N GLU A 95 25.01 10.21 -4.43
CA GLU A 95 24.17 10.59 -5.58
C GLU A 95 25.03 10.96 -6.79
N ARG A 96 26.12 11.68 -6.57
CA ARG A 96 27.11 12.02 -7.62
C ARG A 96 27.68 10.76 -8.27
N THR A 97 28.03 9.78 -7.45
CA THR A 97 28.61 8.51 -7.90
C THR A 97 27.60 7.73 -8.74
N LEU A 98 26.35 7.66 -8.27
CA LEU A 98 25.26 6.95 -8.95
C LEU A 98 24.95 7.56 -10.32
N ILE A 99 24.83 8.89 -10.41
CA ILE A 99 24.56 9.59 -11.67
C ILE A 99 25.75 9.44 -12.64
N THR A 100 26.99 9.53 -12.13
CA THR A 100 28.18 9.31 -12.95
C THR A 100 28.19 7.91 -13.55
N GLN A 101 27.86 6.88 -12.76
CA GLN A 101 27.79 5.51 -13.23
C GLN A 101 26.66 5.30 -14.25
N GLN A 102 25.51 5.96 -14.07
CA GLN A 102 24.41 5.90 -15.04
C GLN A 102 24.76 6.57 -16.38
N LEU A 103 25.55 7.64 -16.37
CA LEU A 103 26.00 8.33 -17.58
C LEU A 103 27.15 7.59 -18.32
N GLN A 104 27.84 6.67 -17.63
CA GLN A 104 28.91 5.85 -18.20
C GLN A 104 28.41 4.51 -18.79
N LYS A 105 27.12 4.22 -18.67
CA LYS A 105 26.46 3.04 -19.26
C LYS A 105 26.14 3.26 -20.73
#